data_AF-A0A948VWW0-F1
#
_entry.id   AF-A0A948VWW0-F1
#
_cell.length_a   1.000
_cell.length_b   1.000
_cell.length_c   1.000
_cell.angle_alpha   90.00
_cell.angle_beta   90.00
_cell.angle_gamma   90.00
#
_symmetry.space_group_name_H-M   'P 1'
#
loop_
_entity.id
_entity.type
_entity.pdbx_description
1 polymer ?
#
loop_
_entity_poly.entity_id
_entity_poly.type
_entity_poly.pdbx_seq_one_letter_code
_entity_poly.pdbx_strand_id
1 'polypeptide(L)'
;METIAYAQIQELVMRLPARKLPLAYSLLIELVEKESDELSPQVQFMLLPLAERQRIMARQAKKMVTHYEESAVERQVWQAGDFLYAD
;
A
#
# COMPACT_ATOMS: atom_id res chain seq x y z
N MET A 1 -17.09 -13.09 1.78
CA MET A 1 -16.35 -13.32 0.53
C MET A 1 -15.49 -14.54 0.76
N GLU A 2 -15.69 -15.61 0.00
CA GLU A 2 -14.78 -16.75 0.03
C GLU A 2 -13.50 -16.35 -0.72
N THR A 3 -12.42 -16.16 0.02
CA THR A 3 -11.10 -15.87 -0.54
C THR A 3 -10.59 -17.14 -1.21
N ILE A 4 -10.57 -17.17 -2.54
CA ILE A 4 -10.00 -18.30 -3.29
C ILE A 4 -8.49 -18.32 -2.98
N ALA A 5 -8.01 -19.45 -2.46
CA ALA A 5 -6.61 -19.60 -2.07
C ALA A 5 -5.73 -19.75 -3.32
N TYR A 6 -4.51 -19.21 -3.28
CA TYR A 6 -3.52 -19.33 -4.37
C TYR A 6 -3.36 -20.78 -4.86
N ALA A 7 -3.35 -21.75 -3.93
CA ALA A 7 -3.23 -23.17 -4.25
C ALA A 7 -4.37 -23.69 -5.15
N GLN A 8 -5.60 -23.19 -4.96
CA GLN A 8 -6.75 -23.59 -5.77
C GLN A 8 -6.65 -23.06 -7.20
N ILE A 9 -6.16 -21.81 -7.37
CA ILE A 9 -5.91 -21.22 -8.69
C ILE A 9 -4.80 -21.98 -9.39
N GLN A 10 -3.71 -22.30 -8.69
CA GLN A 10 -2.58 -23.04 -9.24
C GLN A 10 -2.99 -24.43 -9.71
N GLU A 11 -3.78 -25.17 -8.93
CA GLU A 11 -4.29 -26.48 -9.34
C GLU A 11 -5.15 -26.39 -10.61
N LEU A 12 -5.97 -25.35 -10.73
CA LEU A 12 -6.83 -25.13 -11.88
C LEU A 12 -6.01 -24.81 -13.16
N VAL A 13 -4.97 -23.97 -13.02
CA VAL A 13 -4.05 -23.63 -14.12
C VAL A 13 -3.30 -24.86 -14.62
N MET A 14 -2.88 -25.75 -13.72
CA MET A 14 -2.17 -26.99 -14.08
C MET A 14 -3.04 -27.98 -14.85
N ARG A 15 -4.38 -27.88 -14.74
CA ARG A 15 -5.32 -28.72 -15.50
C ARG A 15 -5.60 -28.18 -16.91
N LEU A 16 -5.16 -26.96 -17.24
CA LEU A 16 -5.39 -26.36 -18.54
C LEU A 16 -4.34 -26.81 -19.57
N PRO A 17 -4.74 -27.07 -20.83
CA PRO A 17 -3.79 -27.28 -21.92
C PRO A 17 -2.92 -26.04 -22.12
N ALA A 18 -1.60 -26.23 -22.32
CA ALA A 18 -0.64 -25.13 -22.44
C ALA A 18 -1.06 -24.04 -23.46
N ARG A 19 -1.67 -24.44 -24.58
CA ARG A 19 -2.20 -23.54 -25.62
C ARG A 19 -3.28 -22.57 -25.14
N LYS A 20 -3.97 -22.86 -24.03
CA LYS A 20 -5.03 -22.04 -23.43
C LYS A 20 -4.53 -21.16 -22.29
N LEU A 21 -3.29 -21.36 -21.83
CA LEU A 21 -2.71 -20.57 -20.73
C LEU A 21 -2.68 -19.07 -21.04
N PRO A 22 -2.29 -18.61 -22.25
CA PRO A 22 -2.28 -17.18 -22.54
C PRO A 22 -3.66 -16.52 -22.38
N LEU A 23 -4.72 -17.21 -22.83
CA LEU A 23 -6.09 -16.73 -22.72
C LEU A 23 -6.61 -16.76 -21.27
N ALA A 24 -6.25 -17.78 -20.50
CA ALA A 24 -6.59 -17.85 -19.08
C ALA A 24 -5.90 -16.71 -18.29
N TYR A 25 -4.64 -16.42 -18.61
CA TYR A 25 -3.90 -15.31 -18.01
C TYR A 25 -4.50 -13.94 -18.37
N SER A 26 -4.88 -13.71 -19.62
CA SER A 26 -5.51 -12.44 -20.02
C SER A 26 -6.83 -12.20 -19.29
N LEU A 27 -7.67 -13.24 -19.17
CA LEU A 27 -8.93 -13.16 -18.43
C LEU A 27 -8.72 -12.89 -16.93
N LEU A 28 -7.72 -13.51 -16.31
CA LEU A 28 -7.40 -13.28 -14.89
C LEU A 28 -6.92 -11.83 -14.67
N ILE A 29 -6.13 -11.28 -15.59
CA ILE A 29 -5.68 -9.88 -15.54
C ILE A 29 -6.88 -8.95 -15.67
N GLU A 30 -7.75 -9.16 -16.66
CA GLU A 30 -8.96 -8.35 -16.85
C GLU A 30 -9.88 -8.38 -15.62
N LEU A 31 -10.04 -9.52 -14.96
CA LEU A 31 -10.84 -9.65 -13.74
C LEU A 31 -10.24 -8.88 -12.56
N VAL A 32 -8.91 -8.86 -12.43
CA VAL A 32 -8.22 -8.08 -11.39
C VAL A 32 -8.25 -6.58 -11.68
N GLU A 33 -8.05 -6.18 -12.94
CA GLU A 33 -8.08 -4.77 -13.34
C GLU A 33 -9.48 -4.18 -13.20
N LYS A 34 -10.54 -4.98 -13.43
CA LYS A 34 -11.93 -4.54 -13.27
C LYS A 34 -12.36 -4.30 -11.81
N GLU A 35 -11.65 -4.89 -10.85
CA GLU A 35 -11.82 -4.54 -9.42
C GLU A 35 -11.11 -3.23 -9.03
N SER A 36 -10.24 -2.69 -9.90
CA SER A 36 -9.42 -1.50 -9.63
C SER A 36 -9.96 -0.19 -10.22
N ASP A 37 -11.27 -0.10 -10.50
CA ASP A 37 -11.94 1.16 -10.81
C ASP A 37 -11.98 2.14 -9.62
N GLU A 38 -11.54 1.70 -8.43
CA GLU A 38 -11.31 2.59 -7.30
C GLU A 38 -10.07 3.45 -7.54
N LEU A 39 -10.31 4.75 -7.75
CA LEU A 39 -9.26 5.77 -7.83
C LEU A 39 -8.26 5.59 -6.68
N SER A 40 -6.96 5.78 -6.93
CA SER A 40 -5.98 5.70 -5.86
C SER A 40 -6.31 6.69 -4.73
N PRO A 41 -5.97 6.38 -3.46
CA PRO A 41 -6.27 7.27 -2.33
C PRO A 41 -5.75 8.70 -2.52
N GLN A 42 -4.64 8.87 -3.24
CA GLN A 42 -4.08 10.18 -3.59
C GLN A 42 -4.97 10.93 -4.58
N VAL A 43 -5.51 10.24 -5.59
CA VAL A 43 -6.43 10.83 -6.56
C VAL A 43 -7.77 11.17 -5.89
N GLN A 44 -8.30 10.27 -5.07
CA GLN A 44 -9.51 10.55 -4.28
C GLN A 44 -9.33 11.77 -3.38
N PHE A 45 -8.17 11.91 -2.72
CA PHE A 45 -7.86 13.09 -1.92
C PHE A 45 -7.85 14.38 -2.74
N MET A 46 -7.28 14.36 -3.95
CA MET A 46 -7.22 15.53 -4.83
C MET A 46 -8.61 16.00 -5.30
N LEU A 47 -9.57 15.08 -5.41
CA LEU A 47 -10.95 15.37 -5.79
C LEU A 47 -11.77 16.01 -4.67
N LEU A 48 -11.29 15.98 -3.42
CA LEU A 48 -12.00 16.61 -2.31
C LEU A 48 -12.04 18.15 -2.44
N PRO A 49 -13.13 18.80 -1.97
CA PRO A 49 -13.19 20.25 -1.82
C PRO A 49 -11.99 20.80 -1.05
N LEU A 50 -11.54 22.01 -1.40
CA LEU A 50 -10.35 22.63 -0.81
C LEU A 50 -10.40 22.66 0.72
N ALA A 51 -11.55 23.00 1.30
CA ALA A 51 -11.74 23.06 2.74
C ALA A 51 -11.56 21.69 3.42
N GLU A 52 -11.97 20.60 2.77
CA GLU A 52 -11.80 19.24 3.30
C GLU A 52 -10.35 18.80 3.22
N ARG A 53 -9.67 19.07 2.09
CA ARG A 53 -8.23 18.84 1.95
C ARG A 53 -7.43 19.55 3.05
N GLN A 54 -7.75 20.81 3.32
CA GLN A 54 -7.11 21.60 4.38
C GLN A 54 -7.32 20.98 5.77
N ARG A 55 -8.55 20.53 6.08
CA ARG A 55 -8.85 19.89 7.37
C ARG A 55 -8.07 18.58 7.56
N ILE A 56 -7.99 17.76 6.52
CA ILE A 56 -7.24 16.49 6.56
C ILE A 56 -5.75 16.77 6.73
N MET A 57 -5.18 17.70 5.95
CA MET A 57 -3.77 18.09 6.06
C MET A 57 -3.43 18.66 7.43
N ALA A 58 -4.28 19.53 8.00
CA ALA A 58 -4.08 20.08 9.33
C ALA A 58 -4.06 18.98 10.41
N ARG A 59 -4.94 17.97 10.30
CA ARG A 59 -4.96 16.83 11.21
C ARG A 59 -3.70 15.97 11.08
N GLN A 60 -3.25 15.70 9.86
CA GLN A 60 -2.03 14.94 9.61
C GLN A 60 -0.80 15.69 10.12
N ALA A 61 -0.70 16.99 9.86
CA ALA A 61 0.37 17.84 10.38
C ALA A 61 0.44 17.81 11.91
N LYS A 62 -0.70 17.91 12.59
CA LYS A 62 -0.75 17.80 14.06
C LYS A 62 -0.23 16.45 14.55
N LYS A 63 -0.66 15.34 13.93
CA LYS A 63 -0.17 14.00 14.27
C LYS A 63 1.33 13.87 14.05
N MET A 64 1.86 14.43 12.97
CA MET A 64 3.29 14.42 12.70
C MET A 64 4.06 15.21 13.76
N VAL A 65 3.59 16.40 14.15
CA VAL A 65 4.23 17.18 15.22
C VAL A 65 4.28 16.37 16.52
N THR A 66 3.15 15.78 16.93
CA THR A 66 3.11 14.94 18.14
C THR A 66 4.07 13.74 18.05
N HIS A 67 4.09 13.04 16.92
CA HIS A 67 5.04 11.94 16.71
C HIS A 67 6.50 12.41 16.78
N TYR A 68 6.81 13.60 16.24
CA TYR A 68 8.16 14.17 16.33
C TYR A 68 8.53 14.58 17.76
N GLU A 69 7.58 15.10 18.54
CA GLU A 69 7.78 15.41 19.96
C GLU A 69 8.04 14.12 20.76
N GLU A 70 7.28 13.06 20.52
CA GLU A 70 7.42 11.76 21.19
C GLU A 70 8.73 11.05 20.82
N SER A 71 9.13 11.09 19.55
CA SER A 71 10.37 10.47 19.05
C SER A 71 11.61 11.36 19.21
N ALA A 72 11.54 12.47 19.95
CA ALA A 72 12.66 13.40 20.06
C ALA A 72 13.94 12.74 20.62
N VAL A 73 13.80 11.88 21.64
CA VAL A 73 14.93 11.17 22.26
C VAL A 73 15.53 10.14 21.30
N GLU A 74 14.70 9.32 20.66
CA GLU A 74 15.18 8.34 19.67
C GLU A 74 15.89 9.04 18.51
N ARG A 75 15.32 10.15 17.99
CA ARG A 75 15.97 10.94 16.94
C ARG A 75 17.31 11.47 17.38
N GLN A 76 17.43 11.91 18.63
CA GLN A 76 18.71 12.34 19.17
C GLN A 76 19.72 11.19 19.23
N VAL A 77 19.30 9.97 19.55
CA VAL A 77 20.18 8.77 19.51
C VAL A 77 20.62 8.44 18.08
N TRP A 78 19.70 8.47 17.11
CA TRP A 78 20.04 8.23 15.69
C TRP A 78 20.90 9.34 15.06
N GLN A 79 20.76 10.58 15.53
CA GLN A 79 21.53 11.74 15.04
C GLN A 79 22.84 11.97 15.80
N ALA A 80 22.96 11.50 17.05
CA ALA A 80 24.14 11.70 17.88
C ALA A 80 25.37 10.94 17.37
N GLY A 81 25.17 9.91 16.53
CA GLY A 81 26.28 9.25 15.84
C GLY A 81 27.36 8.77 16.80
N ASP A 82 26.99 8.24 17.97
CA ASP A 82 27.95 7.56 18.84
C ASP A 82 28.42 6.31 18.10
N PHE A 83 29.53 6.46 17.36
CA PHE A 83 30.35 5.36 16.93
C PHE A 83 30.87 4.71 18.21
N LEU A 84 30.25 3.60 18.61
CA LEU A 84 30.81 2.73 19.62
C LEU A 84 32.18 2.27 19.11
N TYR A 85 33.24 2.93 19.58
CA TYR A 85 34.59 2.39 19.46
C TYR A 85 34.63 1.16 20.37
N ALA A 86 34.54 -0.01 19.75
CA ALA A 86 34.81 -1.28 20.41
C ALA A 86 36.33 -1.38 20.60
N ASP A 87 36.77 -1.37 21.87
CA ASP A 87 38.08 -1.88 22.29
C ASP A 87 38.12 -3.42 22.21
#